data_AF-A0A7C3SSQ5-F1
#
_entry.id   AF-A0A7C3SSQ5-F1
#
_cell.length_a   1.000
_cell.length_b   1.000
_cell.length_c   1.000
_cell.angle_alpha   90.00
_cell.angle_beta   90.00
_cell.angle_gamma   90.00
#
_symmetry.space_group_name_H-M   'P 1'
#
loop_
_entity.id
_entity.type
_entity.pdbx_description
1 polymer ?
#
loop_
_entity_poly.entity_id
_entity_poly.type
_entity_poly.pdbx_seq_one_letter_code
_entity_poly.pdbx_strand_id
1 'polypeptide(L)' 'MHCGYVYKKKINLISNSPSETKKIGQILGKEILKTKNANKAIILKLEGDLGGGKTTFLQGLAKGLGIKEKILS' A
#
# COMPACT_ATOMS: atom_id res chain seq x y z
N MET A 1 12.28 29.09 10.83
CA MET A 1 11.40 28.34 9.89
C MET A 1 12.27 27.31 9.17
N HIS A 2 12.13 26.02 9.45
CA HIS A 2 12.91 24.98 8.77
C HIS A 2 12.11 24.47 7.57
N CYS A 3 12.47 24.95 6.37
CA CYS A 3 11.98 24.40 5.11
C CYS A 3 12.64 23.03 4.90
N GLY A 4 11.91 21.96 5.23
CA GLY A 4 12.38 20.59 5.07
C GLY A 4 12.24 20.15 3.62
N TYR A 5 13.37 19.88 2.95
CA TYR A 5 13.38 19.19 1.67
C TYR A 5 12.95 17.73 1.88
N VAL A 6 11.80 17.34 1.32
CA VAL A 6 11.34 15.95 1.32
C VAL A 6 11.96 15.24 0.12
N TYR A 7 12.98 14.41 0.38
CA TYR A 7 13.57 13.54 -0.65
C TYR A 7 12.51 12.55 -1.17
N LYS A 8 12.04 12.75 -2.40
CA LYS A 8 11.12 11.83 -3.10
C LYS A 8 11.91 10.65 -3.68
N LYS A 9 11.92 9.51 -3.00
CA LYS A 9 12.36 8.24 -3.57
C LYS A 9 11.20 7.60 -4.34
N LYS A 10 11.37 7.38 -5.65
CA LYS A 10 10.38 6.70 -6.51
C LYS A 10 10.80 5.25 -6.69
N ILE A 11 9.85 4.33 -6.52
CA ILE A 11 10.03 2.90 -6.77
C ILE A 11 9.01 2.52 -7.86
N ASN A 12 9.47 1.87 -8.93
CA ASN A 12 8.60 1.34 -9.98
C ASN A 12 8.54 -0.18 -9.83
N LEU A 13 7.32 -0.73 -9.77
CA LEU A 13 7.05 -2.16 -9.70
C LEU A 13 6.07 -2.52 -10.81
N ILE A 14 6.31 -3.64 -11.48
CA ILE A 14 5.43 -4.18 -12.52
C ILE A 14 4.88 -5.51 -12.01
N SER A 15 3.57 -5.67 -12.03
CA SER A 15 2.89 -6.94 -11.71
C SER A 15 2.17 -7.44 -12.95
N ASN A 16 2.38 -8.70 -13.34
CA ASN A 16 1.76 -9.28 -14.53
C ASN A 16 0.47 -10.06 -14.21
N SER A 17 0.15 -10.21 -12.92
CA SER A 17 -1.03 -10.95 -12.47
C SER A 17 -1.70 -10.31 -11.24
N PRO A 18 -3.03 -10.50 -11.06
CA PRO A 18 -3.73 -10.05 -9.86
C PRO A 18 -3.14 -10.61 -8.56
N SER A 19 -2.60 -11.84 -8.61
CA SER A 19 -1.94 -12.49 -7.47
C SER A 19 -0.66 -11.77 -7.06
N GLU A 20 0.15 -11.32 -8.03
CA GLU A 20 1.33 -10.49 -7.76
C GLU A 20 0.95 -9.13 -7.19
N THR A 21 -0.06 -8.46 -7.76
CA THR A 21 -0.57 -7.18 -7.22
C THR A 21 -1.01 -7.32 -5.76
N LYS A 22 -1.71 -8.42 -5.42
CA LYS A 22 -2.06 -8.76 -4.04
C LYS A 22 -0.83 -8.96 -3.16
N LYS A 23 0.18 -9.68 -3.65
CA LYS A 23 1.41 -9.95 -2.90
C LYS A 23 2.17 -8.65 -2.59
N ILE A 24 2.23 -7.72 -3.55
CA ILE A 24 2.83 -6.40 -3.37
C ILE A 24 2.10 -5.63 -2.26
N GLY A 25 0.76 -5.57 -2.33
CA GLY A 25 -0.04 -4.94 -1.28
C GLY A 25 0.21 -5.56 0.09
N GLN A 26 0.26 -6.90 0.17
CA GLN A 26 0.50 -7.62 1.42
C GLN A 26 1.88 -7.32 2.03
N ILE A 27 2.93 -7.26 1.20
CA ILE A 27 4.27 -6.88 1.65
C ILE A 27 4.24 -5.46 2.20
N LEU A 28 3.65 -4.51 1.48
CA LEU A 28 3.55 -3.12 1.93
C LEU A 28 2.82 -3.03 3.29
N GLY A 29 1.70 -3.73 3.46
CA GLY A 29 0.95 -3.73 4.72
C GLY A 29 1.78 -4.23 5.90
N LYS A 30 2.57 -5.29 5.70
CA LYS A 30 3.49 -5.80 6.74
C LYS A 30 4.59 -4.79 7.08
N GLU A 31 5.14 -4.10 6.08
CA GLU A 31 6.19 -3.08 6.31
C GLU A 31 5.65 -1.85 7.04
N ILE A 32 4.39 -1.46 6.77
CA ILE A 32 3.70 -0.40 7.49
C ILE A 32 3.58 -0.74 8.97
N LEU A 33 3.18 -1.97 9.32
CA LEU A 33 3.10 -2.40 10.72
C LEU A 33 4.46 -2.42 11.43
N LYS A 34 5.54 -2.75 10.71
CA LYS A 34 6.90 -2.71 11.27
C LYS A 34 7.42 -1.29 11.48
N THR A 35 6.87 -0.32 10.77
CA THR A 35 7.28 1.09 10.87
C THR A 35 6.75 1.66 12.19
N LYS A 36 7.59 1.66 13.23
CA LYS A 36 7.29 2.23 14.56
C LYS A 36 7.22 3.76 14.49
N ASN A 37 6.07 4.30 14.10
CA ASN A 37 5.74 5.72 14.25
C ASN A 37 4.37 5.85 14.94
N ALA A 38 4.32 5.45 16.23
CA ALA A 38 3.09 5.36 17.02
C ALA A 38 2.31 6.70 17.13
N ASN A 39 2.98 7.83 16.91
CA ASN A 39 2.40 9.17 17.03
C ASN A 39 2.03 9.80 15.68
N LYS A 40 2.06 9.05 14.56
CA LYS A 40 1.75 9.60 13.22
C LYS A 40 0.87 8.64 12.42
N ALA A 41 -0.21 9.18 11.85
CA ALA A 41 -1.03 8.47 10.89
C ALA A 41 -0.29 8.30 9.55
N ILE A 42 -0.49 7.15 8.90
CA ILE A 42 0.00 6.89 7.54
C ILE A 42 -1.17 7.05 6.58
N ILE A 43 -1.04 8.01 5.66
CA ILE A 43 -2.05 8.29 4.62
C ILE A 43 -1.52 7.75 3.29
N LEU A 44 -2.29 6.85 2.67
CA LEU A 44 -1.97 6.26 1.38
C LEU A 44 -3.00 6.72 0.34
N LYS A 45 -2.53 7.27 -0.79
CA LYS A 45 -3.36 7.60 -1.94
C LYS A 45 -3.17 6.52 -3.01
N LEU A 46 -4.28 5.96 -3.51
CA LEU A 46 -4.30 5.01 -4.62
C LEU A 46 -4.86 5.70 -5.85
N GLU A 47 -4.05 5.79 -6.90
CA GLU A 47 -4.40 6.40 -8.19
C GLU A 47 -4.26 5.37 -9.31
N GLY A 48 -5.08 5.51 -10.34
CA GLY A 48 -5.06 4.66 -11.53
C GLY A 48 -6.45 4.58 -12.17
N ASP A 49 -6.53 4.02 -13.37
CA ASP A 49 -7.77 3.89 -14.14
C ASP A 49 -8.72 2.81 -13.60
N LEU A 50 -9.97 2.84 -14.05
CA LEU A 50 -10.93 1.76 -13.79
C LEU A 50 -10.38 0.43 -14.31
N GLY A 51 -10.42 -0.62 -13.49
CA GLY A 51 -9.81 -1.90 -13.83
C GLY A 51 -8.29 -1.97 -13.63
N GLY A 52 -7.61 -0.88 -13.26
CA GLY A 52 -6.15 -0.83 -13.03
C GLY A 52 -5.63 -1.57 -11.79
N GLY A 53 -6.42 -2.48 -11.20
CA GLY A 53 -5.98 -3.33 -10.09
C GLY A 53 -5.97 -2.69 -8.69
N LYS A 54 -6.51 -1.47 -8.52
CA LYS A 54 -6.56 -0.76 -7.22
C LYS A 54 -7.20 -1.59 -6.09
N THR A 55 -8.36 -2.20 -6.36
CA THR A 55 -9.07 -3.07 -5.40
C THR A 55 -8.26 -4.33 -5.08
N THR A 56 -7.64 -4.94 -6.08
CA THR A 56 -6.77 -6.11 -5.90
C THR A 56 -5.58 -5.81 -5.00
N PHE A 57 -4.96 -4.65 -5.20
CA PHE A 57 -3.89 -4.16 -4.33
C PHE A 57 -4.37 -3.96 -2.89
N LEU A 58 -5.53 -3.29 -2.69
CA LEU A 58 -6.12 -3.06 -1.37
C LEU A 58 -6.44 -4.35 -0.62
N GLN A 59 -6.95 -5.37 -1.30
CA GLN A 59 -7.18 -6.69 -0.70
C GLN A 59 -5.87 -7.33 -0.21
N GLY A 60 -4.78 -7.15 -0.96
CA GLY A 60 -3.44 -7.55 -0.53
C GLY A 60 -2.98 -6.78 0.71
N LEU A 61 -3.09 -5.45 0.66
CA LEU A 61 -2.73 -4.55 1.74
C LEU A 61 -3.44 -4.89 3.05
N ALA A 62 -4.76 -5.08 3.00
CA ALA A 62 -5.57 -5.47 4.15
C ALA A 62 -5.09 -6.78 4.79
N LYS A 63 -4.78 -7.80 3.98
CA LYS A 63 -4.17 -9.06 4.46
C LYS A 63 -2.81 -8.82 5.12
N GLY A 64 -2.01 -7.90 4.58
CA GLY A 64 -0.72 -7.50 5.15
C GLY A 64 -0.85 -6.82 6.51
N LEU A 65 -1.93 -6.07 6.71
CA LEU A 65 -2.28 -5.42 7.96
C LEU A 65 -2.95 -6.36 8.98
N GLY A 66 -3.23 -7.61 8.61
CA GLY A 66 -3.88 -8.59 9.49
C GLY A 66 -5.42 -8.50 9.52
N ILE A 67 -6.03 -7.72 8.63
CA ILE A 67 -7.49 -7.62 8.50
C ILE A 67 -8.02 -8.93 7.89
N LYS A 68 -8.99 -9.54 8.58
CA LYS A 68 -9.58 -10.84 8.20
C LYS A 68 -10.88 -10.67 7.41
N GLU A 69 -11.57 -9.54 7.53
CA GLU A 69 -12.74 -9.26 6.71
C GLU A 69 -12.40 -9.21 5.22
N LYS A 70 -13.36 -9.69 4.41
CA LYS A 70 -13.31 -9.49 2.97
C LYS A 70 -13.56 -8.01 2.68
N ILE A 71 -12.62 -7.39 2.00
CA ILE A 71 -12.87 -6.10 1.35
C ILE A 71 -13.78 -6.38 0.15
N LEU A 72 -15.09 -6.13 0.37
CA LEU A 72 -16.11 -6.06 -0.66
C LEU A 72 -15.97 -4.69 -1.30
N SER A 73 -15.76 -4.68 -2.62
CA SER A 73 -15.68 -3.48 -3.46
C SER A 73 -16.42 -3.77 -4.74
#